data_AF-A0A441UR10-F1
#
_entry.id   AF-A0A441UR10-F1
#
_cell.length_a   1.000
_cell.length_b   1.000
_cell.length_c   1.000
_cell.angle_alpha   90.00
_cell.angle_beta   90.00
_cell.angle_gamma   90.00
#
_symmetry.space_group_name_H-M   'P 1'
#
loop_
_entity.id
_entity.type
_entity.pdbx_description
1 polymer ?
#
loop_
_entity_poly.entity_id
_entity_poly.type
_entity_poly.pdbx_seq_one_letter_code
_entity_poly.pdbx_strand_id
1 'polypeptide(L)'
;MHFLLKAGGQTVRLVRLPGVPTGTPLAALVPLDANGPDRIEALERLLRVLRGRTVPDDRRLTPQQKRRHRHMLQAIDGHRSGASYREIASVIFGRDRITFEPWKTSSVRASVIGLVKDGRAMIAGGYRHLLHHRRKE
;
A
#
# COMPACT_ATOMS: atom_id res chain seq x y z
N MET A 1 -14.68 -10.88 13.47
CA MET A 1 -14.64 -9.40 13.62
C MET A 1 -13.22 -8.91 13.28
N HIS A 2 -13.08 -7.87 12.48
CA HIS A 2 -11.78 -7.26 12.14
C HIS A 2 -11.55 -6.00 12.98
N PHE A 3 -10.37 -5.88 13.57
CA PHE A 3 -9.96 -4.78 14.43
C PHE A 3 -8.72 -4.08 13.87
N LEU A 4 -8.70 -2.76 14.03
CA LEU A 4 -7.53 -1.92 13.73
C LEU A 4 -7.02 -1.34 15.04
N LEU A 5 -5.86 -1.81 15.50
CA LEU A 5 -5.18 -1.24 16.66
C LEU A 5 -4.21 -0.16 16.20
N LYS A 6 -4.36 1.05 16.71
CA LYS A 6 -3.42 2.15 16.48
C LYS A 6 -2.46 2.26 17.66
N ALA A 7 -1.16 2.26 17.39
CA ALA A 7 -0.13 2.39 18.41
C ALA A 7 1.11 3.07 17.83
N GLY A 8 1.54 4.19 18.42
CA GLY A 8 2.77 4.90 17.99
C GLY A 8 2.79 5.29 16.50
N GLY A 9 1.65 5.74 15.95
CA GLY A 9 1.50 6.06 14.52
C GLY A 9 1.40 4.85 13.58
N GLN A 10 1.55 3.63 14.09
CA GLN A 10 1.38 2.39 13.35
C GLN A 10 -0.04 1.85 13.49
N THR A 11 -0.46 1.03 12.51
CA THR A 11 -1.71 0.27 12.58
C THR A 11 -1.40 -1.22 12.53
N VAL A 12 -1.88 -1.98 13.50
CA VAL A 12 -1.87 -3.44 13.51
C VAL A 12 -3.28 -3.93 13.23
N ARG A 13 -3.41 -4.86 12.28
CA ARG A 13 -4.70 -5.43 11.87
C ARG A 13 -4.89 -6.79 12.52
N LEU A 14 -6.06 -7.01 13.11
CA LEU A 14 -6.41 -8.25 13.76
C LEU A 14 -7.72 -8.79 13.21
N VAL A 15 -7.78 -10.08 12.96
CA VAL A 15 -9.04 -10.78 12.68
C VAL A 15 -9.30 -11.72 13.85
N ARG A 16 -10.34 -11.42 14.62
CA ARG A 16 -10.86 -12.35 15.63
C ARG A 16 -11.87 -13.27 14.96
N LEU A 17 -11.56 -14.56 14.96
CA LEU A 17 -12.48 -15.60 14.55
C LEU A 17 -13.63 -15.73 15.56
N PRO A 18 -14.84 -16.09 15.11
CA PRO A 18 -15.96 -16.34 16.01
C PRO A 18 -15.63 -17.48 17.00
N GLY A 19 -16.22 -17.43 18.20
CA GLY A 19 -16.09 -18.50 19.20
C GLY A 19 -14.90 -18.37 20.17
N VAL A 20 -14.07 -17.34 20.08
CA VAL A 20 -12.99 -17.10 21.07
C VAL A 20 -13.59 -16.49 22.34
N PRO A 21 -13.54 -17.13 23.53
CA PRO A 21 -14.08 -16.54 24.77
C PRO A 21 -13.34 -15.26 25.16
N THR A 22 -14.01 -14.36 25.88
CA THR A 22 -13.36 -13.20 26.52
C THR A 22 -12.69 -13.63 27.82
N GLY A 23 -11.54 -13.03 28.15
CA GLY A 23 -10.83 -13.31 29.41
C GLY A 23 -9.91 -14.54 29.40
N THR A 24 -9.91 -15.33 28.31
CA THR A 24 -8.96 -16.43 28.13
C THR A 24 -7.66 -15.95 27.49
N PRO A 25 -6.49 -16.47 27.92
CA PRO A 25 -5.23 -16.24 27.22
C PRO A 25 -5.34 -16.62 25.75
N LEU A 26 -4.82 -15.77 24.87
CA LEU A 26 -4.86 -15.98 23.42
C LEU A 26 -3.55 -16.61 22.94
N ALA A 27 -3.64 -17.61 22.08
CA ALA A 27 -2.51 -18.16 21.33
C ALA A 27 -2.61 -17.79 19.85
N ALA A 28 -1.47 -17.53 19.22
CA ALA A 28 -1.38 -17.31 17.78
C ALA A 28 -0.82 -18.56 17.09
N LEU A 29 -1.55 -19.08 16.11
CA LEU A 29 -1.09 -20.18 15.25
C LEU A 29 -0.51 -19.60 13.96
N VAL A 30 0.74 -19.97 13.64
CA VAL A 30 1.41 -19.55 12.41
C VAL A 30 1.68 -20.78 11.55
N PRO A 31 0.94 -20.96 10.44
CA PRO A 31 1.24 -22.02 9.47
C PRO A 31 2.65 -21.89 8.89
N LEU A 32 3.30 -23.02 8.69
CA LEU A 32 4.61 -23.11 8.04
C LEU A 32 4.44 -23.12 6.51
N ASP A 33 4.05 -21.96 5.97
CA ASP A 33 3.86 -21.75 4.54
C ASP A 33 4.75 -20.61 4.01
N ALA A 34 4.68 -20.30 2.71
CA ALA A 34 5.46 -19.22 2.10
C ALA A 34 5.20 -17.84 2.76
N ASN A 35 4.02 -17.66 3.38
CA ASN A 35 3.64 -16.45 4.10
C ASN A 35 4.07 -16.47 5.58
N GLY A 36 4.62 -17.58 6.08
CA GLY A 36 5.06 -17.77 7.46
C GLY A 36 5.85 -16.59 8.02
N PRO A 37 6.90 -16.08 7.34
CA PRO A 37 7.68 -14.98 7.88
C PRO A 37 6.91 -13.65 7.93
N ASP A 38 5.95 -13.40 7.02
CA ASP A 38 5.08 -12.21 7.08
C ASP A 38 4.12 -12.29 8.27
N ARG A 39 3.65 -13.49 8.59
CA ARG A 39 2.80 -13.76 9.76
C ARG A 39 3.59 -13.60 11.07
N ILE A 40 4.86 -14.04 11.11
CA ILE A 40 5.75 -13.87 12.26
C ILE A 40 6.01 -12.39 12.53
N GLU A 41 6.34 -11.60 11.50
CA GLU A 41 6.55 -10.16 11.66
C GLU A 41 5.27 -9.46 12.16
N ALA A 42 4.11 -9.82 11.62
CA ALA A 42 2.83 -9.29 12.09
C ALA A 42 2.57 -9.63 13.58
N LEU A 43 2.93 -10.84 14.01
CA LEU A 43 2.83 -11.26 15.40
C LEU A 43 3.79 -10.49 16.31
N GLU A 44 5.04 -10.27 15.87
CA GLU A 44 6.01 -9.47 16.63
C GLU A 44 5.48 -8.04 16.84
N ARG A 45 4.96 -7.40 15.79
CA ARG A 45 4.34 -6.07 15.87
C ARG A 45 3.16 -6.06 16.85
N LEU A 46 2.29 -7.07 16.82
CA LEU A 46 1.18 -7.21 17.77
C LEU A 46 1.68 -7.32 19.21
N LEU A 47 2.68 -8.17 19.47
CA LEU A 47 3.24 -8.34 20.81
C LEU A 47 3.86 -7.05 21.34
N ARG A 48 4.48 -6.23 20.48
CA ARG A 48 4.97 -4.90 20.87
C ARG A 48 3.83 -3.97 21.25
N VAL A 49 2.73 -3.94 20.49
CA VAL A 49 1.51 -3.17 20.83
C VAL A 49 0.99 -3.58 22.22
N LEU A 50 0.81 -4.88 22.45
CA LEU A 50 0.27 -5.40 23.70
C LEU A 50 1.18 -5.13 24.90
N ARG A 51 2.49 -5.00 24.69
CA ARG A 51 3.47 -4.66 25.72
C ARG A 51 3.76 -3.15 25.85
N GLY A 52 3.02 -2.30 25.14
CA GLY A 52 3.24 -0.85 25.15
C GLY A 52 4.60 -0.42 24.59
N ARG A 53 5.22 -1.23 23.72
CA ARG A 53 6.52 -0.96 23.11
C ARG A 53 6.38 -0.27 21.75
N THR A 54 7.42 0.45 21.34
CA THR A 54 7.50 1.06 20.01
C THR A 54 7.37 0.01 18.91
N VAL A 55 6.39 0.21 18.04
CA VAL A 55 6.12 -0.67 16.88
C VAL A 55 6.94 -0.16 15.69
N PRO A 56 7.71 -1.03 15.02
CA PRO A 56 8.47 -0.63 13.84
C PRO A 56 7.56 -0.25 12.66
N ASP A 57 8.08 0.51 11.71
CA ASP A 57 7.36 0.83 10.47
C ASP A 57 7.02 -0.43 9.65
N ASP A 58 5.88 -0.45 8.96
CA ASP A 58 5.57 -1.51 7.98
C ASP A 58 6.46 -1.34 6.74
N ARG A 59 7.36 -2.31 6.55
CA ARG A 59 8.42 -2.28 5.52
C ARG A 59 8.01 -2.92 4.20
N ARG A 60 6.75 -3.37 4.05
CA ARG A 60 6.25 -3.92 2.77
C ARG A 60 6.39 -2.94 1.61
N LEU A 61 6.23 -1.64 1.89
CA LEU A 61 6.32 -0.57 0.90
C LEU A 61 7.24 0.55 1.37
N THR A 62 8.21 0.89 0.53
CA THR A 62 9.04 2.08 0.74
C THR A 62 8.20 3.36 0.60
N PRO A 63 8.63 4.50 1.18
CA PRO A 63 7.94 5.77 1.00
C PRO A 63 7.75 6.17 -0.48
N GLN A 64 8.74 5.85 -1.32
CA GLN A 64 8.65 6.09 -2.77
C GLN A 64 7.59 5.22 -3.44
N GLN A 65 7.52 3.93 -3.10
CA GLN A 65 6.47 3.03 -3.59
C GLN A 65 5.07 3.51 -3.15
N LYS A 66 4.91 3.88 -1.87
CA LYS A 66 3.64 4.45 -1.36
C LYS A 66 3.22 5.68 -2.15
N ARG A 67 4.14 6.62 -2.41
CA ARG A 67 3.87 7.81 -3.24
C ARG A 67 3.45 7.43 -4.66
N ARG A 68 4.21 6.53 -5.31
CA ARG A 68 3.89 6.08 -6.68
C ARG A 68 2.51 5.42 -6.75
N HIS A 69 2.14 4.57 -5.78
CA HIS A 69 0.81 3.95 -5.74
C HIS A 69 -0.32 4.97 -5.55
N ARG A 70 -0.11 6.03 -4.75
CA ARG A 70 -1.08 7.14 -4.66
C ARG A 70 -1.25 7.84 -6.00
N HIS A 71 -0.15 8.11 -6.71
CA HIS A 71 -0.22 8.71 -8.04
C HIS A 71 -0.88 7.79 -9.07
N MET A 72 -0.68 6.46 -8.99
CA MET A 72 -1.41 5.51 -9.83
C MET A 72 -2.92 5.59 -9.61
N LEU A 73 -3.36 5.68 -8.34
CA LEU A 73 -4.78 5.85 -7.99
C LEU A 73 -5.33 7.18 -8.52
N GLN A 74 -4.64 8.30 -8.28
CA GLN A 74 -5.06 9.60 -8.81
C GLN A 74 -5.13 9.61 -10.33
N ALA A 75 -4.15 9.00 -11.01
CA ALA A 75 -4.09 8.95 -12.45
C ALA A 75 -5.23 8.10 -13.06
N ILE A 76 -5.54 6.95 -12.48
CA ILE A 76 -6.62 6.10 -12.97
C ILE A 76 -8.00 6.69 -12.67
N ASP A 77 -8.17 7.36 -11.52
CA ASP A 77 -9.41 8.06 -11.17
C ASP A 77 -9.67 9.23 -12.13
N GLY A 78 -8.65 10.04 -12.41
CA GLY A 78 -8.72 11.11 -13.41
C GLY A 78 -9.02 10.57 -14.81
N HIS A 79 -8.33 9.50 -15.22
CA HIS A 79 -8.55 8.89 -16.53
C HIS A 79 -9.96 8.31 -16.69
N ARG A 80 -10.49 7.64 -15.65
CA ARG A 80 -11.88 7.14 -15.63
C ARG A 80 -12.91 8.26 -15.64
N SER A 81 -12.55 9.43 -15.11
CA SER A 81 -13.39 10.63 -15.13
C SER A 81 -13.28 11.42 -16.45
N GLY A 82 -12.57 10.90 -17.45
CA GLY A 82 -12.42 11.53 -18.77
C GLY A 82 -11.31 12.57 -18.87
N ALA A 83 -10.51 12.79 -17.83
CA ALA A 83 -9.41 13.74 -17.88
C ALA A 83 -8.33 13.29 -18.87
N SER A 84 -7.80 14.25 -19.62
CA SER A 84 -6.65 14.03 -20.50
C SER A 84 -5.40 13.74 -19.70
N TYR A 85 -4.42 13.06 -20.32
CA TYR A 85 -3.12 12.83 -19.68
C TYR A 85 -2.41 14.12 -19.24
N ARG A 86 -2.68 15.25 -19.91
CA ARG A 86 -2.09 16.54 -19.57
C ARG A 86 -2.72 17.15 -18.32
N GLU A 87 -4.04 17.02 -18.16
CA GLU A 87 -4.74 17.45 -16.95
C GLU A 87 -4.32 16.60 -15.75
N ILE A 88 -4.24 15.28 -15.93
CA ILE A 88 -3.74 14.35 -14.91
C ILE A 88 -2.30 14.72 -14.50
N ALA A 89 -1.42 14.97 -15.49
CA ALA A 89 -0.07 15.42 -15.22
C ALA A 89 -0.05 16.71 -14.40
N SER A 90 -0.91 17.67 -14.72
CA SER A 90 -0.92 18.99 -14.08
C SER A 90 -1.27 18.89 -12.60
N VAL A 91 -2.17 17.97 -12.25
CA VAL A 91 -2.54 17.70 -10.85
C VAL A 91 -1.43 16.96 -10.11
N ILE A 92 -0.81 15.95 -10.74
CA ILE A 92 0.19 15.09 -10.07
C ILE A 92 1.56 15.75 -9.95
N PHE A 93 2.00 16.48 -10.98
CA PHE A 93 3.37 16.99 -11.10
C PHE A 93 3.46 18.52 -11.08
N GLY A 94 2.33 19.23 -11.06
CA GLY A 94 2.26 20.68 -11.15
C GLY A 94 2.27 21.18 -12.60
N ARG A 95 1.60 22.32 -12.82
CA ARG A 95 1.47 22.95 -14.15
C ARG A 95 2.82 23.44 -14.68
N ASP A 96 3.63 24.06 -13.83
CA ASP A 96 4.93 24.62 -14.21
C ASP A 96 5.83 23.56 -14.83
N ARG A 97 5.82 22.34 -14.27
CA ARG A 97 6.65 21.24 -14.77
C ARG A 97 6.25 20.77 -16.18
N ILE A 98 5.02 21.04 -16.63
CA ILE A 98 4.49 20.63 -17.94
C ILE A 98 4.74 21.70 -18.99
N THR A 99 4.94 22.95 -18.60
CA THR A 99 5.15 24.07 -19.53
C THR A 99 6.56 24.14 -20.09
N PHE A 100 7.54 23.48 -19.48
CA PHE A 100 8.95 23.55 -19.90
C PHE A 100 9.32 22.70 -21.12
N GLU A 101 8.55 21.65 -21.45
CA GLU A 101 8.87 20.72 -22.54
C GLU A 101 7.73 20.58 -23.56
N PRO A 102 8.02 20.35 -24.85
CA PRO A 102 7.00 19.95 -25.81
C PRO A 102 6.25 18.70 -25.34
N TRP A 103 4.94 18.84 -25.10
CA TRP A 103 4.11 17.80 -24.47
C TRP A 103 4.20 16.41 -25.13
N LYS A 104 4.30 16.36 -26.48
CA LYS A 104 4.31 15.09 -27.22
C LYS A 104 5.54 14.22 -26.92
N THR A 105 6.67 14.83 -26.58
CA THR A 105 7.94 14.14 -26.32
C THR A 105 8.35 14.20 -24.84
N SER A 106 7.50 14.75 -23.97
CA SER A 106 7.85 14.97 -22.57
C SER A 106 7.91 13.68 -21.76
N SER A 107 8.94 13.57 -20.90
CA SER A 107 9.07 12.49 -19.91
C SER A 107 7.91 12.46 -18.91
N VAL A 108 7.27 13.61 -18.66
CA VAL A 108 6.09 13.73 -17.79
C VAL A 108 4.89 13.03 -18.42
N ARG A 109 4.70 13.17 -19.74
CA ARG A 109 3.64 12.46 -20.47
C ARG A 109 3.82 10.95 -20.36
N ALA A 110 5.04 10.45 -20.61
CA ALA A 110 5.35 9.04 -20.48
C ALA A 110 5.12 8.52 -19.05
N SER A 111 5.49 9.32 -18.05
CA SER A 111 5.27 9.00 -16.63
C SER A 111 3.80 8.84 -16.29
N VAL A 112 2.92 9.75 -16.75
CA VAL A 112 1.47 9.63 -16.52
C VAL A 112 0.87 8.44 -17.24
N ILE A 113 1.26 8.17 -18.49
CA ILE A 113 0.81 6.97 -19.22
C ILE A 113 1.18 5.71 -18.44
N GLY A 114 2.41 5.65 -17.92
CA GLY A 114 2.87 4.58 -17.04
C GLY A 114 2.01 4.44 -15.79
N LEU A 115 1.72 5.54 -15.08
CA LEU A 115 0.86 5.54 -13.89
C LEU A 115 -0.54 5.01 -14.17
N VAL A 116 -1.16 5.39 -15.29
CA VAL A 116 -2.49 4.89 -15.69
C VAL A 116 -2.44 3.40 -16.02
N LYS A 117 -1.43 2.96 -16.78
CA LYS A 117 -1.24 1.55 -17.13
C LYS A 117 -1.03 0.69 -15.89
N ASP A 118 -0.11 1.10 -15.02
CA ASP A 118 0.19 0.39 -13.78
C ASP A 118 -1.00 0.41 -12.83
N GLY A 119 -1.71 1.55 -12.71
CA GLY A 119 -2.95 1.66 -11.93
C GLY A 119 -4.02 0.68 -12.39
N ARG A 120 -4.20 0.52 -13.71
CA ARG A 120 -5.10 -0.50 -14.27
C ARG A 120 -4.68 -1.92 -13.88
N ALA A 121 -3.38 -2.24 -13.97
CA ALA A 121 -2.87 -3.55 -13.57
C ALA A 121 -3.05 -3.82 -12.07
N MET A 122 -2.87 -2.78 -11.23
CA MET A 122 -3.14 -2.86 -9.80
C MET A 122 -4.61 -3.19 -9.51
N ILE A 123 -5.54 -2.51 -10.18
CA ILE A 123 -6.99 -2.77 -10.04
C ILE A 123 -7.37 -4.17 -10.54
N ALA A 124 -6.73 -4.65 -11.60
CA ALA A 124 -6.96 -5.98 -12.18
C ALA A 124 -6.44 -7.15 -11.31
N GLY A 125 -6.09 -6.91 -10.05
CA GLY A 125 -5.66 -7.92 -9.08
C GLY A 125 -4.24 -7.74 -8.57
N GLY A 126 -3.43 -6.88 -9.21
CA GLY A 126 -2.06 -6.60 -8.79
C GLY A 126 -1.95 -6.03 -7.36
N TYR A 127 -3.01 -5.41 -6.83
CA TYR A 127 -3.05 -4.91 -5.46
C TYR A 127 -2.78 -5.98 -4.39
N ARG A 128 -3.02 -7.26 -4.69
CA ARG A 128 -2.74 -8.35 -3.73
C ARG A 128 -1.26 -8.45 -3.39
N HIS A 129 -0.36 -8.08 -4.30
CA HIS A 129 1.08 -8.05 -4.04
C HIS A 129 1.49 -7.02 -2.97
N LEU A 130 0.66 -6.01 -2.68
CA LEU A 130 0.93 -5.06 -1.59
C LEU A 130 0.77 -5.68 -0.20
N LEU A 131 0.15 -6.85 -0.11
CA LEU A 131 -0.08 -7.57 1.15
C LEU A 131 1.12 -8.41 1.58
N HIS A 132 2.08 -8.62 0.68
CA HIS A 132 3.23 -9.48 0.89
C HIS A 132 4.51 -8.65 0.93
N HIS A 133 5.49 -9.08 1.72
CA HIS A 133 6.83 -8.55 1.53
C HIS A 133 7.39 -9.03 0.20
N ARG A 134 7.90 -8.09 -0.60
CA ARG A 134 8.63 -8.44 -1.81
C ARG A 134 9.99 -9.01 -1.40
N ARG A 135 10.09 -10.34 -1.34
CA ARG A 135 11.37 -11.03 -1.19
C ARG A 135 11.95 -11.23 -2.58
N LYS A 136 13.24 -10.91 -2.75
CA LYS A 136 14.00 -11.44 -3.87
C LYS A 136 14.31 -12.89 -3.51
N GLU A 137 13.89 -13.82 -4.35
CA GLU A 137 14.48 -15.16 -4.36
C GLU A 137 15.92 -15.06 -4.89
#